data_AF-A0A2E6NM76-F1
#
_entry.id   AF-A0A2E6NM76-F1
#
_cell.length_a   1.000
_cell.length_b   1.000
_cell.length_c   1.000
_cell.angle_alpha   90.00
_cell.angle_beta   90.00
_cell.angle_gamma   90.00
#
_symmetry.space_group_name_H-M   'P 1'
#
loop_
_entity.id
_entity.type
_entity.pdbx_description
1 polymer ?
#
loop_
_entity_poly.entity_id
_entity_poly.type
_entity_poly.pdbx_seq_one_letter_code
_entity_poly.pdbx_strand_id
1 'polypeptide(L)'
;MDIGMQQLFLSDRLSMPLFNSVLARILTLLPKWAAHPFARPYVAGESATEAIEVVKSLNAGGFAVTLDILGEHVESAGEARAVRDAYSKLYDLLGERSLDCNISLKLTHLGLSVERKLARENLLDLAAKAREHGNFLRIDMESSRYTDETIALYRECRESCEDTGMVLQARLRRTLSDIEALRGPGFNCRICKGIYRESEEVSFTGPAEIRENFSRAVRAILDSGGYAAIATHDTEVIDSLEAWLIENGIPPERFEFQVLHGVPMAGRIEKLLERGYKVRVYVPFGEDWFDYSIRRLRENPRILGYVLKNLFRRRRGPARAAAPPAKEPQRQDDETVHA
;
A
#
# COMPACT_ATOMS: atom_id res chain seq x y z
N MET A 1 30.75 1.42 -44.75
CA MET A 1 30.16 0.15 -44.30
C MET A 1 30.48 0.01 -42.84
N ASP A 2 29.52 0.28 -41.96
CA ASP A 2 29.41 -0.46 -40.69
C ASP A 2 28.02 -0.22 -40.10
N ILE A 3 27.06 -1.03 -40.53
CA ILE A 3 25.65 -1.01 -40.10
C ILE A 3 25.45 -2.07 -38.99
N GLY A 4 26.53 -2.55 -38.37
CA GLY A 4 26.53 -3.77 -37.56
C GLY A 4 26.42 -3.63 -36.04
N MET A 5 26.31 -2.42 -35.46
CA MET A 5 26.46 -2.27 -34.00
C MET A 5 25.44 -1.38 -33.28
N GLN A 6 24.33 -1.01 -33.94
CA GLN A 6 23.19 -0.31 -33.30
C GLN A 6 21.91 -1.15 -33.19
N GLN A 7 21.88 -2.39 -33.70
CA GLN A 7 20.69 -3.25 -33.64
C GLN A 7 20.55 -4.12 -32.39
N LEU A 8 21.58 -4.22 -31.53
CA LEU A 8 21.56 -5.12 -30.35
C LEU A 8 21.07 -4.48 -29.03
N PHE A 9 20.71 -3.18 -29.03
CA PHE A 9 20.16 -2.50 -27.84
C PHE A 9 18.72 -2.00 -28.00
N LEU A 10 18.05 -2.32 -29.11
CA LEU A 10 16.68 -1.86 -29.40
C LEU A 10 15.62 -2.98 -29.42
N SER A 11 15.98 -4.26 -29.28
CA SER A 11 15.02 -5.36 -29.35
C SER A 11 14.33 -5.73 -28.02
N ASP A 12 14.81 -5.25 -26.87
CA ASP A 12 14.27 -5.64 -25.55
C ASP A 12 13.17 -4.72 -24.99
N ARG A 13 12.80 -3.65 -25.69
CA ARG A 13 11.85 -2.65 -25.17
C ARG A 13 10.39 -2.80 -25.63
N LEU A 14 10.07 -3.74 -26.52
CA LEU A 14 8.74 -3.79 -27.15
C LEU A 14 7.94 -5.10 -26.96
N SER A 15 8.50 -6.17 -26.38
CA SER A 15 7.78 -7.45 -26.20
C SER A 15 7.26 -7.73 -24.77
N MET A 16 7.70 -6.97 -23.76
CA MET A 16 7.42 -7.24 -22.35
C MET A 16 6.02 -6.83 -21.83
N PRO A 17 5.34 -5.77 -22.32
CA PRO A 17 4.02 -5.40 -21.80
C PRO A 17 2.94 -6.44 -22.11
N LEU A 18 2.95 -6.99 -23.33
CA LEU A 18 1.96 -7.97 -23.78
C LEU A 18 2.17 -9.32 -23.10
N PHE A 19 3.43 -9.77 -22.99
CA PHE A 19 3.77 -11.01 -22.30
C PHE A 19 3.40 -10.95 -20.81
N ASN A 20 3.71 -9.85 -20.11
CA ASN A 20 3.36 -9.68 -18.70
C ASN A 20 1.84 -9.60 -18.47
N SER A 21 1.08 -9.03 -19.42
CA SER A 21 -0.39 -8.94 -19.35
C SER A 21 -1.07 -10.30 -19.59
N VAL A 22 -0.55 -11.10 -20.53
CA VAL A 22 -0.99 -12.47 -20.79
C VAL A 22 -0.65 -13.37 -19.59
N LEU A 23 0.55 -13.22 -19.02
CA LEU A 23 0.97 -14.02 -17.87
C LEU A 23 0.16 -13.66 -16.60
N ALA A 24 -0.22 -12.39 -16.40
CA ALA A 24 -1.14 -11.99 -15.33
C ALA A 24 -2.55 -12.60 -15.48
N ARG A 25 -3.01 -12.86 -16.72
CA ARG A 25 -4.25 -13.60 -17.01
C ARG A 25 -4.11 -15.11 -16.84
N ILE A 26 -2.91 -15.67 -16.98
CA ILE A 26 -2.65 -17.08 -16.70
C ILE A 26 -2.55 -17.31 -15.19
N LEU A 27 -1.98 -16.37 -14.45
CA LEU A 27 -1.87 -16.39 -12.98
C LEU A 27 -3.23 -16.49 -12.27
N THR A 28 -4.29 -15.90 -12.83
CA THR A 28 -5.65 -16.03 -12.28
C THR A 28 -6.20 -17.45 -12.37
N LEU A 29 -5.62 -18.29 -13.22
CA LEU A 29 -6.01 -19.68 -13.43
C LEU A 29 -5.11 -20.66 -12.65
N LEU A 30 -4.08 -20.15 -11.96
CA LEU A 30 -3.18 -20.97 -11.17
C LEU A 30 -3.79 -21.28 -9.79
N PRO A 31 -3.57 -22.49 -9.25
CA PRO A 31 -3.97 -22.81 -7.89
C PRO A 31 -3.22 -21.93 -6.86
N LYS A 32 -3.84 -21.64 -5.71
CA LYS A 32 -3.32 -20.71 -4.67
C LYS A 32 -1.82 -20.93 -4.35
N TRP A 33 -1.38 -22.17 -4.19
CA TRP A 33 0.03 -22.49 -3.88
C TRP A 33 1.02 -22.04 -4.97
N ALA A 34 0.62 -22.02 -6.24
CA ALA A 34 1.45 -21.61 -7.36
C ALA A 34 1.48 -20.08 -7.53
N ALA A 35 0.44 -19.37 -7.07
CA ALA A 35 0.37 -17.91 -7.08
C ALA A 35 1.09 -17.27 -5.87
N HIS A 36 1.26 -18.01 -4.78
CA HIS A 36 1.85 -17.52 -3.52
C HIS A 36 3.21 -16.81 -3.67
N PRO A 37 4.17 -17.28 -4.49
CA PRO A 37 5.44 -16.56 -4.71
C PRO A 37 5.27 -15.16 -5.33
N PHE A 38 4.19 -14.94 -6.09
CA PHE A 38 3.89 -13.67 -6.75
C PHE A 38 3.07 -12.72 -5.88
N ALA A 39 2.42 -13.25 -4.84
CA ALA A 39 1.68 -12.50 -3.83
C ALA A 39 2.57 -11.95 -2.72
N ARG A 40 3.60 -12.72 -2.32
CA ARG A 40 4.51 -12.39 -1.21
C ARG A 40 5.07 -10.96 -1.21
N PRO A 41 5.39 -10.31 -2.35
CA PRO A 41 5.83 -8.92 -2.32
C PRO A 41 4.77 -7.94 -1.79
N TYR A 42 3.48 -8.26 -1.96
CA TYR A 42 2.37 -7.33 -1.74
C TYR A 42 1.59 -7.54 -0.45
N VAL A 43 1.82 -8.64 0.26
CA VAL A 43 1.14 -8.98 1.52
C VAL A 43 2.16 -9.36 2.58
N ALA A 44 1.87 -9.04 3.83
CA ALA A 44 2.79 -9.25 4.94
C ALA A 44 2.89 -10.72 5.40
N GLY A 45 1.97 -11.55 4.94
CA GLY A 45 1.75 -12.92 5.40
C GLY A 45 0.26 -13.20 5.60
N GLU A 46 -0.04 -14.39 6.12
CA GLU A 46 -1.41 -14.80 6.42
C GLU A 46 -1.76 -14.51 7.90
N SER A 47 -0.76 -14.41 8.77
CA SER A 47 -0.94 -14.21 10.21
C SER A 47 -0.61 -12.80 10.69
N ALA A 48 -1.23 -12.38 11.80
CA ALA A 48 -0.91 -11.13 12.47
C ALA A 48 0.56 -11.08 12.91
N THR A 49 1.13 -12.20 13.36
CA THR A 49 2.54 -12.28 13.78
C THR A 49 3.50 -11.93 12.64
N GLU A 50 3.27 -12.47 11.44
CA GLU A 50 4.07 -12.10 10.26
C GLU A 50 3.92 -10.63 9.90
N ALA A 51 2.70 -10.10 9.98
CA ALA A 51 2.43 -8.69 9.73
C ALA A 51 3.19 -7.78 10.72
N ILE A 52 3.26 -8.15 11.99
CA ILE A 52 4.02 -7.41 13.02
C ILE A 52 5.52 -7.38 12.71
N GLU A 53 6.11 -8.46 12.19
CA GLU A 53 7.53 -8.44 11.81
C GLU A 53 7.80 -7.50 10.61
N VAL A 54 6.84 -7.41 9.67
CA VAL A 54 6.90 -6.43 8.59
C VAL A 54 6.78 -5.00 9.12
N VAL A 55 5.87 -4.75 10.07
CA VAL A 55 5.72 -3.45 10.73
C VAL A 55 7.03 -3.01 11.39
N LYS A 56 7.64 -3.88 12.20
CA LYS A 56 8.93 -3.60 12.87
C LYS A 56 10.02 -3.22 11.88
N SER A 57 10.14 -3.98 10.79
CA SER A 57 11.12 -3.73 9.74
C SER A 57 10.92 -2.37 9.07
N LEU A 58 9.66 -2.00 8.77
CA LEU A 58 9.31 -0.72 8.18
C LEU A 58 9.52 0.45 9.15
N ASN A 59 9.12 0.32 10.42
CA ASN A 59 9.36 1.33 11.44
C ASN A 59 10.88 1.54 11.67
N ALA A 60 11.69 0.49 11.65
CA ALA A 60 13.15 0.61 11.73
C ALA A 60 13.74 1.38 10.54
N GLY A 61 13.05 1.38 9.38
CA GLY A 61 13.38 2.20 8.22
C GLY A 61 12.83 3.63 8.26
N GLY A 62 12.18 4.04 9.35
CA GLY A 62 11.57 5.37 9.50
C GLY A 62 10.18 5.52 8.89
N PHE A 63 9.59 4.44 8.36
CA PHE A 63 8.23 4.48 7.82
C PHE A 63 7.18 4.27 8.91
N ALA A 64 6.09 5.03 8.83
CA ALA A 64 4.86 4.68 9.55
C ALA A 64 4.14 3.55 8.82
N VAL A 65 3.23 2.84 9.50
CA VAL A 65 2.49 1.72 8.88
C VAL A 65 0.96 1.87 9.04
N THR A 66 0.21 1.33 8.09
CA THR A 66 -1.21 0.96 8.25
C THR A 66 -1.33 -0.53 8.03
N LEU A 67 -1.95 -1.27 8.94
CA LEU A 67 -2.36 -2.66 8.72
C LEU A 67 -3.82 -2.75 8.27
N ASP A 68 -4.11 -3.74 7.42
CA ASP A 68 -5.46 -4.10 6.95
C ASP A 68 -5.58 -5.62 6.94
N ILE A 69 -6.61 -6.14 7.60
CA ILE A 69 -6.95 -7.57 7.50
C ILE A 69 -7.75 -7.72 6.21
N LEU A 70 -7.16 -8.47 5.27
CA LEU A 70 -7.75 -8.75 3.98
C LEU A 70 -9.10 -9.46 4.13
N GLY A 71 -10.10 -8.93 3.46
CA GLY A 71 -11.49 -9.40 3.46
C GLY A 71 -12.46 -8.25 3.20
N GLU A 72 -13.56 -8.54 2.51
CA GLU A 72 -14.65 -7.62 2.16
C GLU A 72 -15.96 -8.44 2.12
N HIS A 73 -17.12 -7.80 2.35
CA HIS A 73 -18.45 -8.43 2.18
C HIS A 73 -18.67 -9.75 2.93
N VAL A 74 -18.57 -9.75 4.27
CA VAL A 74 -18.97 -10.91 5.07
C VAL A 74 -20.44 -11.26 4.86
N GLU A 75 -20.77 -12.55 4.95
CA GLU A 75 -22.11 -13.06 4.63
C GLU A 75 -22.98 -13.24 5.89
N SER A 76 -22.37 -13.23 7.08
CA SER A 76 -23.08 -13.48 8.33
C SER A 76 -22.69 -12.53 9.47
N ALA A 77 -23.60 -12.36 10.41
CA ALA A 77 -23.31 -11.60 11.62
C ALA A 77 -22.24 -12.25 12.51
N GLY A 78 -22.08 -13.58 12.42
CA GLY A 78 -21.01 -14.32 13.09
C GLY A 78 -19.63 -13.96 12.53
N GLU A 79 -19.48 -13.99 11.21
CA GLU A 79 -18.26 -13.58 10.52
C GLU A 79 -17.88 -12.13 10.83
N ALA A 80 -18.84 -11.20 10.73
CA ALA A 80 -18.61 -9.79 11.05
C ALA A 80 -18.04 -9.57 12.46
N ARG A 81 -18.56 -10.32 13.45
CA ARG A 81 -18.06 -10.27 14.84
C ARG A 81 -16.69 -10.91 14.98
N ALA A 82 -16.43 -12.02 14.28
CA ALA A 82 -15.10 -12.62 14.26
C ALA A 82 -14.03 -11.68 13.68
N VAL A 83 -14.39 -10.93 12.63
CA VAL A 83 -13.54 -9.90 12.02
C VAL A 83 -13.29 -8.75 13.00
N ARG A 84 -14.33 -8.25 13.66
CA ARG A 84 -14.18 -7.27 14.74
C ARG A 84 -13.21 -7.78 15.81
N ASP A 85 -13.36 -9.01 16.26
CA ASP A 85 -12.48 -9.59 17.29
C ASP A 85 -11.03 -9.71 16.82
N ALA A 86 -10.81 -10.01 15.54
CA ALA A 86 -9.48 -10.05 14.94
C ALA A 86 -8.82 -8.67 14.92
N TYR A 87 -9.55 -7.61 14.53
CA TYR A 87 -9.07 -6.24 14.60
C TYR A 87 -8.81 -5.78 16.04
N SER A 88 -9.68 -6.15 16.99
CA SER A 88 -9.49 -5.82 18.40
C SER A 88 -8.20 -6.42 18.96
N LYS A 89 -7.94 -7.70 18.69
CA LYS A 89 -6.66 -8.37 19.03
C LYS A 89 -5.47 -7.70 18.36
N LEU A 90 -5.64 -7.19 17.13
CA LEU A 90 -4.57 -6.49 16.44
C LEU A 90 -4.20 -5.18 17.15
N TYR A 91 -5.18 -4.42 17.65
CA TYR A 91 -4.90 -3.24 18.49
C TYR A 91 -4.13 -3.61 19.76
N ASP A 92 -4.52 -4.69 20.45
CA ASP A 92 -3.79 -5.17 21.63
C ASP A 92 -2.32 -5.48 21.31
N LEU A 93 -2.08 -6.22 20.23
CA LEU A 93 -0.72 -6.58 19.80
C LEU A 93 0.13 -5.36 19.44
N LEU A 94 -0.46 -4.34 18.81
CA LEU A 94 0.21 -3.09 18.46
C LEU A 94 0.55 -2.26 19.70
N GLY A 95 -0.40 -2.12 20.64
CA GLY A 95 -0.24 -1.38 21.88
C GLY A 95 0.86 -1.94 22.76
N GLU A 96 0.89 -3.27 22.95
CA GLU A 96 1.92 -3.99 23.73
C GLU A 96 3.36 -3.74 23.23
N ARG A 97 3.53 -3.42 21.94
CA ARG A 97 4.82 -3.30 21.27
C ARG A 97 5.19 -1.86 20.91
N SER A 98 4.30 -0.91 21.18
CA SER A 98 4.47 0.53 20.88
C SER A 98 4.94 0.80 19.44
N LEU A 99 4.32 0.13 18.47
CA LEU A 99 4.66 0.26 17.04
C LEU A 99 3.97 1.48 16.41
N ASP A 100 4.64 2.22 15.52
CA ASP A 100 3.99 3.29 14.71
C ASP A 100 3.19 2.65 13.58
N CYS A 101 2.00 2.18 13.96
CA CYS A 101 1.09 1.49 13.08
C CYS A 101 -0.35 1.79 13.47
N ASN A 102 -1.14 2.27 12.50
CA ASN A 102 -2.58 2.37 12.63
C ASN A 102 -3.28 1.23 11.87
N ILE A 103 -4.61 1.19 11.95
CA ILE A 103 -5.41 0.16 11.29
C ILE A 103 -6.35 0.81 10.27
N SER A 104 -6.45 0.18 9.10
CA SER A 104 -7.51 0.39 8.10
C SER A 104 -8.48 -0.78 8.15
N LEU A 105 -9.77 -0.50 7.98
CA LEU A 105 -10.80 -1.53 7.83
C LEU A 105 -11.87 -1.11 6.83
N LYS A 106 -12.66 -2.09 6.39
CA LYS A 106 -13.78 -1.90 5.46
C LYS A 106 -15.09 -2.22 6.17
N LEU A 107 -16.11 -1.39 5.98
CA LEU A 107 -17.36 -1.55 6.72
C LEU A 107 -18.14 -2.78 6.28
N THR A 108 -17.98 -3.23 5.03
CA THR A 108 -18.58 -4.49 4.61
C THR A 108 -17.91 -5.71 5.22
N HIS A 109 -16.63 -5.60 5.59
CA HIS A 109 -15.93 -6.62 6.40
C HIS A 109 -16.49 -6.65 7.84
N LEU A 110 -17.04 -5.53 8.32
CA LEU A 110 -17.74 -5.41 9.60
C LEU A 110 -19.24 -5.71 9.53
N GLY A 111 -19.76 -6.15 8.38
CA GLY A 111 -21.16 -6.55 8.22
C GLY A 111 -22.09 -5.50 7.61
N LEU A 112 -21.58 -4.42 6.98
CA LEU A 112 -22.44 -3.41 6.32
C LEU A 112 -23.32 -4.02 5.21
N SER A 113 -22.85 -5.08 4.56
CA SER A 113 -23.64 -5.82 3.55
C SER A 113 -24.71 -6.73 4.16
N VAL A 114 -24.62 -7.03 5.45
CA VAL A 114 -25.57 -7.87 6.20
C VAL A 114 -26.61 -7.00 6.88
N GLU A 115 -26.16 -6.09 7.74
CA GLU A 115 -27.03 -5.17 8.48
C GLU A 115 -26.25 -3.93 8.90
N ARG A 116 -26.80 -2.75 8.62
CA ARG A 116 -26.17 -1.47 9.00
C ARG A 116 -25.91 -1.37 10.51
N LYS A 117 -26.86 -1.82 11.33
CA LYS A 117 -26.75 -1.76 12.80
C LYS A 117 -25.57 -2.58 13.31
N LEU A 118 -25.38 -3.78 12.77
CA LEU A 118 -24.23 -4.63 13.09
C LEU A 118 -22.90 -3.95 12.74
N ALA A 119 -22.80 -3.38 11.53
CA ALA A 119 -21.59 -2.67 11.11
C ALA A 119 -21.28 -1.47 12.02
N ARG A 120 -22.30 -0.74 12.43
CA ARG A 120 -22.20 0.37 13.38
C ARG A 120 -21.66 -0.09 14.73
N GLU A 121 -22.26 -1.13 15.32
CA GLU A 121 -21.84 -1.66 16.62
C GLU A 121 -20.38 -2.13 16.57
N ASN A 122 -20.00 -2.92 15.55
CA ASN A 122 -18.63 -3.37 15.35
C ASN A 122 -17.64 -2.21 15.14
N LEU A 123 -18.04 -1.17 14.40
CA LEU A 123 -17.20 0.02 14.16
C LEU A 123 -16.96 0.78 15.47
N LEU A 124 -17.99 1.01 16.27
CA LEU A 124 -17.89 1.73 17.54
C LEU A 124 -17.05 0.97 18.56
N ASP A 125 -17.20 -0.36 18.62
CA ASP A 125 -16.35 -1.22 19.45
C ASP A 125 -14.86 -1.04 19.08
N LEU A 126 -14.54 -1.07 17.78
CA LEU A 126 -13.16 -0.92 17.30
C LEU A 126 -12.61 0.50 17.45
N ALA A 127 -13.44 1.52 17.31
CA ALA A 127 -13.04 2.90 17.55
C ALA A 127 -12.72 3.13 19.04
N ALA A 128 -13.54 2.58 19.94
CA ALA A 128 -13.26 2.58 21.37
C ALA A 128 -11.95 1.84 21.69
N LYS A 129 -11.69 0.71 21.01
CA LYS A 129 -10.45 -0.06 21.15
C LYS A 129 -9.23 0.71 20.64
N ALA A 130 -9.34 1.40 19.51
CA ALA A 130 -8.28 2.26 19.01
C ALA A 130 -7.91 3.34 20.05
N ARG A 131 -8.93 4.00 20.62
CA ARG A 131 -8.76 5.02 21.67
C ARG A 131 -8.12 4.47 22.95
N GLU A 132 -8.49 3.27 23.40
CA GLU A 132 -7.88 2.59 24.56
C GLU A 132 -6.35 2.50 24.43
N HIS A 133 -5.88 2.26 23.20
CA HIS A 133 -4.46 2.12 22.88
C HIS A 133 -3.79 3.42 22.38
N GLY A 134 -4.50 4.56 22.41
CA GLY A 134 -4.01 5.82 21.83
C GLY A 134 -3.66 5.71 20.35
N ASN A 135 -4.36 4.83 19.62
CA ASN A 135 -4.13 4.51 18.22
C ASN A 135 -5.24 5.11 17.34
N PHE A 136 -5.02 5.08 16.03
CA PHE A 136 -5.88 5.67 15.02
C PHE A 136 -6.62 4.60 14.21
N LEU A 137 -7.89 4.87 13.91
CA LEU A 137 -8.73 4.04 13.04
C LEU A 137 -8.98 4.73 11.70
N ARG A 138 -8.71 4.03 10.58
CA ARG A 138 -9.07 4.47 9.23
C ARG A 138 -10.22 3.62 8.69
N ILE A 139 -11.29 4.28 8.26
CA ILE A 139 -12.38 3.66 7.50
C ILE A 139 -12.07 3.75 6.01
N ASP A 140 -11.75 2.62 5.39
CA ASP A 140 -11.54 2.53 3.94
C ASP A 140 -12.84 2.71 3.16
N MET A 141 -12.73 3.36 2.00
CA MET A 141 -13.86 3.63 1.12
C MET A 141 -13.96 2.56 0.03
N GLU A 142 -15.13 1.92 0.00
CA GLU A 142 -15.46 0.85 -0.93
C GLU A 142 -16.11 1.42 -2.22
N SER A 143 -16.89 0.64 -2.96
CA SER A 143 -17.57 1.12 -4.17
C SER A 143 -18.61 2.21 -3.87
N SER A 144 -19.01 2.95 -4.91
CA SER A 144 -19.93 4.10 -4.82
C SER A 144 -21.25 3.77 -4.11
N ARG A 145 -21.72 2.52 -4.23
CA ARG A 145 -22.93 2.00 -3.56
C ARG A 145 -22.89 2.08 -2.03
N TYR A 146 -21.71 2.13 -1.42
CA TYR A 146 -21.53 2.21 0.03
C TYR A 146 -21.08 3.59 0.51
N THR A 147 -20.81 4.54 -0.38
CA THR A 147 -20.20 5.82 -0.01
C THR A 147 -21.05 6.60 0.99
N ASP A 148 -22.36 6.71 0.74
CA ASP A 148 -23.26 7.45 1.63
C ASP A 148 -23.33 6.82 3.03
N GLU A 149 -23.53 5.51 3.10
CA GLU A 149 -23.57 4.80 4.39
C GLU A 149 -22.24 4.85 5.13
N THR A 150 -21.12 4.81 4.40
CA THR A 150 -19.78 4.94 4.99
C THR A 150 -19.57 6.32 5.58
N ILE A 151 -19.97 7.38 4.87
CA ILE A 151 -19.92 8.76 5.36
C ILE A 151 -20.81 8.94 6.60
N ALA A 152 -22.02 8.37 6.58
CA ALA A 152 -22.94 8.45 7.72
C ALA A 152 -22.36 7.76 8.97
N LEU A 153 -21.86 6.53 8.83
CA LEU A 153 -21.23 5.79 9.92
C LEU A 153 -19.94 6.45 10.42
N TYR A 154 -19.15 7.06 9.53
CA TYR A 154 -17.99 7.87 9.92
C TYR A 154 -18.40 9.04 10.83
N ARG A 155 -19.45 9.79 10.47
CA ARG A 155 -19.95 10.90 11.30
C ARG A 155 -20.38 10.43 12.68
N GLU A 156 -21.18 9.36 12.74
CA GLU A 156 -21.60 8.76 14.02
C GLU A 156 -20.41 8.30 14.87
N CYS A 157 -19.39 7.68 14.26
CA CYS A 157 -18.19 7.24 14.96
C CYS A 157 -17.38 8.43 15.53
N ARG A 158 -17.27 9.50 14.75
CA ARG A 158 -16.54 10.72 15.13
C ARG A 158 -17.14 11.47 16.32
N GLU A 159 -18.43 11.30 16.59
CA GLU A 159 -19.07 11.86 17.80
C GLU A 159 -18.48 11.29 19.09
N SER A 160 -17.92 10.07 19.03
CA SER A 160 -17.38 9.36 20.21
C SER A 160 -15.87 9.14 20.17
N CYS A 161 -15.24 9.19 18.98
CA CYS A 161 -13.82 8.88 18.78
C CYS A 161 -13.18 9.83 17.76
N GLU A 162 -12.46 10.84 18.25
CA GLU A 162 -11.77 11.83 17.40
C GLU A 162 -10.63 11.23 16.56
N ASP A 163 -9.97 10.17 17.06
CA ASP A 163 -8.88 9.44 16.39
C ASP A 163 -9.36 8.49 15.28
N THR A 164 -10.41 8.91 14.57
CA THR A 164 -10.96 8.19 13.41
C THR A 164 -10.82 9.08 12.17
N GLY A 165 -10.36 8.49 11.08
CA GLY A 165 -10.39 9.13 9.76
C GLY A 165 -11.06 8.26 8.73
N MET A 166 -11.27 8.83 7.55
CA MET A 166 -11.88 8.10 6.44
C MET A 166 -11.04 8.21 5.17
N VAL A 167 -11.42 7.45 4.16
CA VAL A 167 -10.89 7.53 2.79
C VAL A 167 -11.93 8.18 1.88
N LEU A 168 -11.50 9.00 0.93
CA LEU A 168 -12.32 9.43 -0.21
C LEU A 168 -11.57 9.17 -1.53
N GLN A 169 -12.32 9.06 -2.62
CA GLN A 169 -11.83 8.51 -3.89
C GLN A 169 -11.85 9.56 -4.99
N ALA A 170 -10.69 10.06 -5.41
CA ALA A 170 -10.56 11.14 -6.40
C ALA A 170 -11.25 10.87 -7.74
N ARG A 171 -11.50 9.62 -8.12
CA ARG A 171 -12.27 9.32 -9.34
C ARG A 171 -13.75 9.67 -9.24
N LEU A 172 -14.35 9.73 -8.05
CA LEU A 172 -15.77 10.01 -7.90
C LEU A 172 -16.04 11.51 -8.03
N ARG A 173 -17.05 11.88 -8.83
CA ARG A 173 -17.42 13.28 -9.08
C ARG A 173 -17.88 14.01 -7.81
N ARG A 174 -18.49 13.28 -6.87
CA ARG A 174 -18.97 13.76 -5.56
C ARG A 174 -17.88 14.12 -4.55
N THR A 175 -16.63 13.73 -4.78
CA THR A 175 -15.57 13.79 -3.76
C THR A 175 -15.35 15.18 -3.18
N LEU A 176 -15.35 16.23 -4.02
CA LEU A 176 -15.12 17.59 -3.53
C LEU A 176 -16.29 18.10 -2.67
N SER A 177 -17.53 17.77 -3.04
CA SER A 177 -18.69 18.09 -2.21
C SER A 177 -18.70 17.30 -0.91
N ASP A 178 -18.26 16.05 -0.91
CA ASP A 178 -18.15 15.25 0.31
C ASP A 178 -17.08 15.83 1.26
N ILE A 179 -15.93 16.26 0.75
CA ILE A 179 -14.89 16.96 1.53
C ILE A 179 -15.45 18.23 2.17
N GLU A 180 -16.16 19.05 1.38
CA GLU A 180 -16.77 20.28 1.90
C GLU A 180 -17.82 19.98 2.98
N ALA A 181 -18.60 18.92 2.83
CA ALA A 181 -19.61 18.51 3.81
C ALA A 181 -19.02 17.80 5.06
N LEU A 182 -17.73 17.47 5.05
CA LEU A 182 -17.02 16.79 6.13
C LEU A 182 -15.94 17.65 6.78
N ARG A 183 -15.73 18.86 6.26
CA ARG A 183 -14.80 19.83 6.85
C ARG A 183 -15.11 20.10 8.30
N GLY A 184 -14.06 20.33 9.09
CA GLY A 184 -14.19 20.70 10.49
C GLY A 184 -12.96 20.32 11.31
N PRO A 185 -12.96 20.66 12.60
CA PRO A 185 -11.87 20.32 13.51
C PRO A 185 -11.55 18.82 13.49
N GLY A 186 -10.26 18.51 13.34
CA GLY A 186 -9.76 17.15 13.33
C GLY A 186 -10.15 16.33 12.10
N PHE A 187 -10.65 16.94 11.02
CA PHE A 187 -10.93 16.22 9.77
C PHE A 187 -9.63 15.59 9.23
N ASN A 188 -9.61 14.26 9.16
CA ASN A 188 -8.45 13.49 8.71
C ASN A 188 -8.88 12.57 7.57
N CYS A 189 -8.41 12.86 6.36
CA CYS A 189 -8.86 12.17 5.16
C CYS A 189 -7.69 11.62 4.35
N ARG A 190 -7.79 10.34 3.99
CA ARG A 190 -6.93 9.72 2.98
C ARG A 190 -7.59 9.92 1.62
N ILE A 191 -6.84 10.47 0.67
CA ILE A 191 -7.27 10.52 -0.74
C ILE A 191 -6.53 9.46 -1.52
N CYS A 192 -7.28 8.59 -2.19
CA CYS A 192 -6.77 7.65 -3.17
C CYS A 192 -7.42 7.92 -4.54
N LYS A 193 -6.91 7.32 -5.62
CA LYS A 193 -7.57 7.42 -6.93
C LYS A 193 -8.95 6.74 -6.95
N GLY A 194 -9.11 5.64 -6.22
CA GLY A 194 -10.29 4.77 -6.27
C GLY A 194 -10.11 3.61 -7.27
N ILE A 195 -10.44 2.40 -6.83
CA ILE A 195 -10.12 1.14 -7.55
C ILE A 195 -11.34 0.43 -8.12
N TYR A 196 -12.54 0.80 -7.68
CA TYR A 196 -13.80 0.20 -8.13
C TYR A 196 -14.17 0.70 -9.52
N ARG A 197 -14.76 -0.18 -10.34
CA ARG A 197 -15.30 0.20 -11.65
C ARG A 197 -16.70 0.77 -11.43
N GLU A 198 -16.91 1.98 -11.91
CA GLU A 198 -18.11 2.79 -11.67
C GLU A 198 -18.58 3.38 -13.01
N SER A 199 -19.86 3.75 -13.12
CA SER A 199 -20.37 4.39 -14.34
C SER A 199 -19.75 5.78 -14.55
N GLU A 200 -19.71 6.24 -15.80
CA GLU A 200 -19.15 7.57 -16.14
C GLU A 200 -19.99 8.73 -15.55
N GLU A 201 -21.24 8.45 -15.22
CA GLU A 201 -22.17 9.38 -14.57
C GLU A 201 -21.67 9.76 -13.17
N VAL A 202 -21.10 8.81 -12.43
CA VAL A 202 -20.64 9.01 -11.04
C VAL A 202 -19.12 9.11 -10.91
N SER A 203 -18.37 8.64 -11.91
CA SER A 203 -16.91 8.57 -11.89
C SER A 203 -16.29 9.20 -13.14
N PHE A 204 -15.19 9.93 -12.95
CA PHE A 204 -14.23 10.21 -14.02
C PHE A 204 -13.61 8.89 -14.50
N THR A 205 -13.41 8.77 -15.82
CA THR A 205 -12.75 7.62 -16.45
C THR A 205 -11.39 7.98 -17.04
N GLY A 206 -11.16 9.25 -17.36
CA GLY A 206 -9.89 9.77 -17.86
C GLY A 206 -8.80 9.83 -16.78
N PRO A 207 -7.59 9.27 -17.01
CA PRO A 207 -6.48 9.37 -16.05
C PRO A 207 -6.09 10.81 -15.69
N ALA A 208 -6.16 11.74 -16.65
CA ALA A 208 -5.85 13.15 -16.43
C ALA A 208 -6.87 13.82 -15.49
N GLU A 209 -8.17 13.63 -15.74
CA GLU A 209 -9.25 14.14 -14.89
C GLU A 209 -9.15 13.58 -13.46
N ILE A 210 -8.83 12.28 -13.31
CA ILE A 210 -8.65 11.66 -11.99
C ILE A 210 -7.45 12.29 -11.26
N ARG A 211 -6.33 12.55 -11.94
CA ARG A 211 -5.16 13.20 -11.33
C ARG A 211 -5.45 14.65 -10.92
N GLU A 212 -6.17 15.37 -11.77
CA GLU A 212 -6.59 16.74 -11.49
C GLU A 212 -7.51 16.76 -10.26
N ASN A 213 -8.55 15.92 -10.23
CA ASN A 213 -9.47 15.87 -9.11
C ASN A 213 -8.79 15.36 -7.82
N PHE A 214 -7.81 14.46 -7.94
CA PHE A 214 -6.97 14.04 -6.81
C PHE A 214 -6.23 15.24 -6.19
N SER A 215 -5.60 16.05 -7.03
CA SER A 215 -4.86 17.23 -6.58
C SER A 215 -5.80 18.27 -5.96
N ARG A 216 -6.97 18.49 -6.57
CA ARG A 216 -8.03 19.37 -6.03
C ARG A 216 -8.54 18.89 -4.68
N ALA A 217 -8.73 17.58 -4.51
CA ALA A 217 -9.18 16.99 -3.25
C ALA A 217 -8.16 17.17 -2.12
N VAL A 218 -6.86 16.96 -2.39
CA VAL A 218 -5.79 17.19 -1.41
C VAL A 218 -5.77 18.65 -0.96
N ARG A 219 -5.87 19.60 -1.91
CA ARG A 219 -5.95 21.03 -1.60
C ARG A 219 -7.17 21.36 -0.75
N ALA A 220 -8.35 20.88 -1.14
CA ALA A 220 -9.58 21.11 -0.39
C ALA A 220 -9.51 20.61 1.07
N ILE A 221 -8.89 19.45 1.31
CA ILE A 221 -8.66 18.96 2.68
C ILE A 221 -7.75 19.91 3.46
N LEU A 222 -6.63 20.35 2.86
CA LEU A 222 -5.68 21.24 3.51
C LEU A 222 -6.27 22.65 3.74
N ASP A 223 -7.03 23.17 2.79
CA ASP A 223 -7.69 24.48 2.91
C ASP A 223 -8.77 24.46 4.01
N SER A 224 -9.37 23.29 4.27
CA SER A 224 -10.35 23.11 5.34
C SER A 224 -9.75 23.08 6.76
N GLY A 225 -8.42 23.11 6.90
CA GLY A 225 -7.73 22.90 8.18
C GLY A 225 -7.48 21.41 8.49
N GLY A 226 -7.93 20.50 7.64
CA GLY A 226 -7.77 19.05 7.82
C GLY A 226 -6.36 18.52 7.59
N TYR A 227 -6.20 17.22 7.88
CA TYR A 227 -4.99 16.43 7.64
C TYR A 227 -5.16 15.58 6.38
N ALA A 228 -4.22 15.70 5.43
CA ALA A 228 -4.27 15.01 4.14
C ALA A 228 -3.33 13.80 4.11
N ALA A 229 -3.89 12.60 4.04
CA ALA A 229 -3.16 11.37 3.74
C ALA A 229 -3.16 11.10 2.22
N ILE A 230 -2.05 11.42 1.56
CA ILE A 230 -1.90 11.41 0.10
C ILE A 230 -1.53 10.00 -0.37
N ALA A 231 -2.52 9.16 -0.70
CA ALA A 231 -2.31 7.75 -1.05
C ALA A 231 -2.20 7.52 -2.56
N THR A 232 -0.97 7.48 -3.08
CA THR A 232 -0.70 7.28 -4.51
C THR A 232 0.70 6.74 -4.79
N HIS A 233 0.85 6.00 -5.88
CA HIS A 233 2.15 5.60 -6.46
C HIS A 233 2.49 6.39 -7.72
N ASP A 234 1.62 7.32 -8.12
CA ASP A 234 1.81 8.13 -9.31
C ASP A 234 2.84 9.23 -9.00
N THR A 235 4.06 9.04 -9.49
CA THR A 235 5.17 9.96 -9.21
C THR A 235 4.91 11.36 -9.76
N GLU A 236 4.19 11.50 -10.87
CA GLU A 236 3.82 12.83 -11.40
C GLU A 236 2.91 13.59 -10.42
N VAL A 237 1.95 12.88 -9.80
CA VAL A 237 1.07 13.46 -8.78
C VAL A 237 1.85 13.80 -7.51
N ILE A 238 2.75 12.92 -7.08
CA ILE A 238 3.61 13.17 -5.90
C ILE A 238 4.46 14.40 -6.12
N ASP A 239 5.16 14.49 -7.25
CA ASP A 239 6.08 15.58 -7.55
C ASP A 239 5.33 16.92 -7.69
N SER A 240 4.17 16.91 -8.35
CA SER A 240 3.32 18.10 -8.49
C SER A 240 2.76 18.59 -7.16
N LEU A 241 2.25 17.68 -6.31
CA LEU A 241 1.73 18.04 -5.00
C LEU A 241 2.83 18.47 -4.05
N GLU A 242 3.98 17.80 -4.04
CA GLU A 242 5.13 18.19 -3.22
C GLU A 242 5.58 19.62 -3.55
N ALA A 243 5.71 19.96 -4.84
CA ALA A 243 6.04 21.32 -5.27
C ALA A 243 4.99 22.34 -4.76
N TRP A 244 3.70 22.03 -4.91
CA TRP A 244 2.62 22.90 -4.43
C TRP A 244 2.62 23.06 -2.91
N LEU A 245 2.86 21.99 -2.14
CA LEU A 245 2.94 22.01 -0.68
C LEU A 245 4.05 22.94 -0.19
N ILE A 246 5.21 22.91 -0.86
CA ILE A 246 6.35 23.78 -0.54
C ILE A 246 6.06 25.24 -0.88
N GLU A 247 5.54 25.49 -2.10
CA GLU A 247 5.21 26.83 -2.57
C GLU A 247 4.20 27.53 -1.65
N ASN A 248 3.26 26.77 -1.10
CA ASN A 248 2.21 27.28 -0.22
C ASN A 248 2.57 27.18 1.27
N GLY A 249 3.80 26.78 1.60
CA GLY A 249 4.28 26.71 2.98
C GLY A 249 3.44 25.78 3.87
N ILE A 250 2.91 24.69 3.32
CA ILE A 250 2.12 23.73 4.09
C ILE A 250 3.06 22.95 5.03
N PRO A 251 2.83 23.00 6.36
CA PRO A 251 3.69 22.33 7.31
C PRO A 251 3.60 20.79 7.18
N PRO A 252 4.72 20.05 7.29
CA PRO A 252 4.76 18.58 7.17
C PRO A 252 3.82 17.83 8.11
N GLU A 253 3.43 18.42 9.23
CA GLU A 253 2.54 17.83 10.23
C GLU A 253 1.07 17.80 9.77
N ARG A 254 0.75 18.42 8.65
CA ARG A 254 -0.61 18.48 8.08
C ARG A 254 -0.85 17.48 6.97
N PHE A 255 0.17 16.73 6.55
CA PHE A 255 0.02 15.71 5.52
C PHE A 255 0.99 14.54 5.69
N GLU A 256 0.67 13.44 5.03
CA GLU A 256 1.61 12.33 4.84
C GLU A 256 1.45 11.75 3.45
N PHE A 257 2.50 11.13 2.93
CA PHE A 257 2.42 10.33 1.71
C PHE A 257 2.17 8.88 2.08
N GLN A 258 1.33 8.19 1.31
CA GLN A 258 1.04 6.78 1.54
C GLN A 258 1.19 5.93 0.29
N VAL A 259 1.78 4.75 0.47
CA VAL A 259 2.02 3.77 -0.58
C VAL A 259 1.65 2.38 -0.10
N LEU A 260 1.32 1.50 -1.02
CA LEU A 260 1.09 0.08 -0.74
C LEU A 260 2.42 -0.64 -0.60
N HIS A 261 2.46 -1.60 0.33
CA HIS A 261 3.57 -2.51 0.50
C HIS A 261 3.88 -3.25 -0.81
N GLY A 262 5.18 -3.36 -1.14
CA GLY A 262 5.66 -4.11 -2.30
C GLY A 262 5.58 -3.39 -3.64
N VAL A 263 5.00 -2.19 -3.72
CA VAL A 263 4.95 -1.44 -4.97
C VAL A 263 6.27 -0.67 -5.15
N PRO A 264 7.06 -0.95 -6.20
CA PRO A 264 8.33 -0.26 -6.40
C PRO A 264 8.15 1.23 -6.68
N MET A 265 8.83 2.06 -5.88
CA MET A 265 8.80 3.53 -6.00
C MET A 265 10.14 4.13 -6.46
N ALA A 266 11.10 3.30 -6.88
CA ALA A 266 12.39 3.71 -7.43
C ALA A 266 13.15 4.75 -6.55
N GLY A 267 13.13 4.58 -5.23
CA GLY A 267 13.79 5.49 -4.28
C GLY A 267 12.98 6.75 -3.93
N ARG A 268 11.77 6.92 -4.48
CA ARG A 268 11.00 8.15 -4.31
C ARG A 268 10.49 8.34 -2.87
N ILE A 269 10.10 7.27 -2.20
CA ILE A 269 9.56 7.34 -0.83
C ILE A 269 10.65 7.60 0.20
N GLU A 270 11.85 7.11 -0.04
CA GLU A 270 13.05 7.38 0.76
C GLU A 270 13.41 8.87 0.66
N LYS A 271 13.36 9.46 -0.54
CA LYS A 271 13.54 10.91 -0.72
C LYS A 271 12.48 11.75 0.02
N LEU A 272 11.25 11.25 0.14
CA LEU A 272 10.21 11.94 0.91
C LEU A 272 10.53 11.92 2.42
N LEU A 273 11.01 10.78 2.93
CA LEU A 273 11.48 10.67 4.32
C LEU A 273 12.68 11.59 4.59
N GLU A 274 13.67 11.64 3.68
CA GLU A 274 14.84 12.52 3.80
C GLU A 274 14.47 14.01 3.87
N ARG A 275 13.31 14.39 3.31
CA ARG A 275 12.75 15.75 3.40
C ARG A 275 12.00 16.03 4.70
N GLY A 276 11.91 15.05 5.59
CA GLY A 276 11.19 15.14 6.86
C GLY A 276 9.68 14.93 6.73
N TYR A 277 9.18 14.45 5.59
CA TYR A 277 7.76 14.13 5.45
C TYR A 277 7.44 12.78 6.09
N LYS A 278 6.25 12.67 6.68
CA LYS A 278 5.73 11.37 7.10
C LYS A 278 5.39 10.53 5.87
N VAL A 279 5.93 9.32 5.81
CA VAL A 279 5.58 8.33 4.78
C VAL A 279 5.02 7.09 5.46
N ARG A 280 3.80 6.71 5.05
CA ARG A 280 3.11 5.54 5.58
C ARG A 280 2.99 4.43 4.55
N VAL A 281 3.39 3.22 4.93
CA VAL A 281 3.22 2.02 4.09
C VAL A 281 1.95 1.27 4.52
N TYR A 282 1.06 1.03 3.57
CA TYR A 282 -0.14 0.23 3.76
C TYR A 282 0.19 -1.24 3.53
N VAL A 283 0.03 -2.05 4.57
CA VAL A 283 0.49 -3.42 4.66
C VAL A 283 -0.73 -4.33 4.87
N PRO A 284 -1.25 -4.96 3.80
CA PRO A 284 -2.33 -5.91 3.91
C PRO A 284 -1.80 -7.29 4.33
N PHE A 285 -2.59 -8.03 5.10
CA PHE A 285 -2.28 -9.40 5.51
C PHE A 285 -3.57 -10.20 5.75
N GLY A 286 -3.47 -11.52 5.80
CA GLY A 286 -4.63 -12.41 6.02
C GLY A 286 -4.79 -13.48 4.95
N GLU A 287 -5.70 -14.41 5.19
CA GLU A 287 -5.92 -15.60 4.35
C GLU A 287 -6.49 -15.26 2.96
N ASP A 288 -7.18 -14.12 2.83
CA ASP A 288 -7.80 -13.64 1.58
C ASP A 288 -6.83 -12.87 0.67
N TRP A 289 -5.55 -13.20 0.71
CA TRP A 289 -4.51 -12.52 -0.07
C TRP A 289 -4.62 -12.72 -1.58
N PHE A 290 -5.24 -13.80 -2.05
CA PHE A 290 -5.20 -14.21 -3.45
C PHE A 290 -5.77 -13.13 -4.39
N ASP A 291 -7.01 -12.72 -4.18
CA ASP A 291 -7.68 -11.74 -5.06
C ASP A 291 -7.01 -10.37 -4.98
N TYR A 292 -6.56 -9.98 -3.79
CA TYR A 292 -5.81 -8.76 -3.57
C TYR A 292 -4.50 -8.76 -4.39
N SER A 293 -3.69 -9.81 -4.28
CA SER A 293 -2.41 -9.92 -4.97
C SER A 293 -2.57 -9.99 -6.49
N ILE A 294 -3.60 -10.71 -6.98
CA ILE A 294 -3.91 -10.79 -8.42
C ILE A 294 -4.27 -9.41 -8.98
N ARG A 295 -5.07 -8.62 -8.27
CA ARG A 295 -5.38 -7.24 -8.69
C ARG A 295 -4.12 -6.39 -8.77
N ARG A 296 -3.23 -6.49 -7.79
CA ARG A 296 -1.95 -5.75 -7.76
C ARG A 296 -1.01 -6.18 -8.89
N LEU A 297 -0.94 -7.47 -9.21
CA LEU A 297 -0.18 -7.99 -10.34
C LEU A 297 -0.69 -7.45 -11.68
N ARG A 298 -2.01 -7.31 -11.85
CA ARG A 298 -2.61 -6.71 -13.05
C ARG A 298 -2.27 -5.23 -13.20
N GLU A 299 -2.23 -4.49 -12.10
CA GLU A 299 -1.88 -3.07 -12.09
C GLU A 299 -0.38 -2.84 -12.27
N ASN A 300 0.47 -3.77 -11.83
CA ASN A 300 1.91 -3.69 -12.00
C ASN A 300 2.52 -4.99 -12.58
N PRO A 301 2.35 -5.24 -13.89
CA PRO A 301 2.82 -6.48 -14.52
C PRO A 301 4.34 -6.65 -14.49
N ARG A 302 5.09 -5.55 -14.29
CA ARG A 302 6.57 -5.56 -14.29
C ARG A 302 7.14 -6.32 -13.09
N ILE A 303 6.40 -6.41 -11.98
CA ILE A 303 6.87 -7.16 -10.81
C ILE A 303 7.04 -8.65 -11.14
N LEU A 304 6.28 -9.15 -12.12
CA LEU A 304 6.30 -10.55 -12.51
C LEU A 304 7.68 -10.98 -13.02
N GLY A 305 8.32 -10.11 -13.81
CA GLY A 305 9.70 -10.30 -14.25
C GLY A 305 10.70 -10.27 -13.08
N TYR A 306 10.46 -9.44 -12.06
CA TYR A 306 11.31 -9.38 -10.86
C TYR A 306 11.18 -10.65 -9.99
N VAL A 307 9.95 -11.11 -9.74
CA VAL A 307 9.67 -12.35 -8.99
C VAL A 307 10.27 -13.56 -9.71
N LEU A 308 10.06 -13.68 -11.03
CA LEU A 308 10.67 -14.72 -11.85
C LEU A 308 12.20 -14.68 -11.75
N LYS A 309 12.82 -13.51 -11.94
CA LYS A 309 14.28 -13.33 -11.82
C LYS A 309 14.80 -13.78 -10.46
N ASN A 310 14.10 -13.48 -9.38
CA ASN A 310 14.47 -13.90 -8.03
C ASN A 310 14.27 -15.40 -7.77
N LEU A 311 13.22 -16.02 -8.31
CA LEU A 311 13.00 -17.47 -8.26
C LEU A 311 14.11 -18.23 -9.02
N PHE A 312 14.49 -17.75 -10.22
CA PHE A 312 15.61 -18.31 -10.98
C PHE A 312 16.96 -18.10 -10.29
N ARG A 313 17.16 -16.95 -9.63
CA ARG A 313 18.35 -16.67 -8.82
C ARG A 313 18.41 -17.49 -7.53
N ARG A 314 17.28 -17.94 -6.96
CA ARG A 314 17.26 -18.88 -5.82
C ARG A 314 17.54 -20.33 -6.23
N ARG A 315 17.19 -20.74 -7.46
CA ARG A 315 17.51 -22.08 -7.99
C ARG A 315 18.98 -22.23 -8.40
N ARG A 316 19.64 -21.14 -8.78
CA ARG A 316 21.10 -21.09 -8.89
C ARG A 316 21.63 -20.71 -7.50
N GLY A 317 21.97 -21.69 -6.66
CA GLY A 317 22.61 -21.44 -5.36
C GLY A 317 23.80 -20.46 -5.49
N PRO A 318 24.31 -19.89 -4.37
CA PRO A 318 25.39 -18.93 -4.44
C PRO A 318 26.51 -19.54 -5.28
N ALA A 319 26.89 -18.85 -6.36
CA ALA A 319 28.08 -19.22 -7.11
C ALA A 319 29.20 -19.31 -6.07
N ARG A 320 29.78 -20.50 -5.88
CA ARG A 320 31.01 -20.67 -5.12
C ARG A 320 31.92 -19.54 -5.55
N ALA A 321 32.31 -18.68 -4.60
CA ALA A 321 33.40 -17.75 -4.83
C ALA A 321 34.54 -18.58 -5.41
N ALA A 322 34.95 -18.26 -6.64
CA ALA A 322 36.14 -18.86 -7.21
C ALA A 322 37.26 -18.61 -6.20
N ALA A 323 37.89 -19.69 -5.74
CA ALA A 323 39.05 -19.60 -4.86
C ALA A 323 40.09 -18.67 -5.52
N PRO A 324 40.76 -17.80 -4.75
CA PRO A 324 41.85 -17.02 -5.30
C PRO A 324 42.89 -17.96 -5.92
N PRO A 325 43.53 -17.58 -7.04
CA PRO A 325 44.50 -18.43 -7.71
C PRO A 325 45.60 -18.86 -6.74
N ALA A 326 45.93 -20.15 -6.77
CA ALA A 326 47.04 -20.70 -6.00
C ALA A 326 48.32 -19.91 -6.31
N LYS A 327 49.02 -19.47 -5.27
CA LYS A 327 50.34 -18.84 -5.40
C LYS A 327 51.26 -19.80 -6.16
N GLU A 328 51.92 -19.29 -7.20
CA GLU A 328 53.01 -20.00 -7.88
C GLU A 328 54.08 -20.42 -6.85
N PRO A 329 54.62 -21.64 -6.96
CA PRO A 329 55.74 -22.03 -6.13
C PRO A 329 56.96 -21.18 -6.50
N GLN A 330 57.47 -20.43 -5.52
CA GLN A 330 58.78 -19.79 -5.60
C GLN A 330 59.82 -20.88 -5.90
N ARG A 331 60.52 -20.74 -7.03
CA ARG A 331 61.74 -21.50 -7.29
C ARG A 331 62.75 -21.10 -6.22
N GLN A 332 63.19 -22.09 -5.44
CA GLN A 332 64.44 -22.00 -4.70
C GLN A 332 65.55 -22.13 -5.73
N ASP A 333 66.31 -21.05 -5.91
CA ASP A 333 67.59 -21.07 -6.60
C ASP A 333 68.58 -21.84 -5.73
N ASP A 334 69.07 -22.95 -6.27
CA ASP A 334 70.13 -23.78 -5.70
C ASP A 334 71.32 -23.69 -6.65
N GLU A 335 72.14 -22.65 -6.49
CA GLU A 335 73.52 -22.60 -6.99
C GLU A 335 74.42 -21.97 -5.92
N THR A 336 74.88 -22.84 -5.04
CA THR A 336 76.28 -23.04 -4.64
C THR A 336 77.34 -22.09 -5.23
N VAL A 337 78.20 -21.54 -4.35
CA VAL A 337 79.69 -21.56 -4.43
C VAL A 337 80.43 -20.20 -4.25
N HIS A 338 81.15 -20.15 -3.12
CA HIS A 338 82.46 -19.55 -2.78
C HIS A 338 82.69 -18.04 -2.56
N ALA A 339 83.40 -17.85 -1.43
CA ALA A 339 84.29 -16.78 -0.97
C ALA A 339 83.67 -15.64 -0.15
#